data_AF-A0A2V6URT2-F1
#
_entry.id   AF-A0A2V6URT2-F1
#
_cell.length_a   1.000
_cell.length_b   1.000
_cell.length_c   1.000
_cell.angle_alpha   90.00
_cell.angle_beta   90.00
_cell.angle_gamma   90.00
#
_symmetry.space_group_name_H-M   'P 1'
#
loop_
_entity.id
_entity.type
_entity.pdbx_description
1 polymer ?
#
loop_
_entity_poly.entity_id
_entity_poly.type
_entity_poly.pdbx_seq_one_letter_code
_entity_poly.pdbx_strand_id
1 'polypeptide(L)'
;MNPFTGRVARATLVTLILLVAAPASEAQTRVRVGTCARTLTAGVGSQFAVASKMGWFAQEGLDVEVVPLTGSTDCVKFVATREFLMTLPSMEPLAIGRLQGVKIKNFYTAYQTPGYAIAVPADSPIQKLSDLKGKTIGVTNMASA
;
A
#
# COMPACT_ATOMS: atom_id res chain seq x y z
N MET A 1 -24.49 72.85 -15.95
CA MET A 1 -23.38 72.26 -15.19
C MET A 1 -23.96 71.45 -14.04
N ASN A 2 -23.98 70.12 -14.20
CA ASN A 2 -24.41 69.03 -13.29
C ASN A 2 -24.86 67.83 -14.18
N PRO A 3 -24.98 66.58 -13.71
CA PRO A 3 -24.29 65.86 -12.64
C PRO A 3 -24.06 64.37 -13.06
N PHE A 4 -22.88 63.96 -13.54
CA PHE A 4 -22.71 62.58 -14.07
C PHE A 4 -21.59 61.72 -13.44
N THR A 5 -20.91 62.19 -12.39
CA THR A 5 -19.74 61.53 -11.82
C THR A 5 -20.01 60.46 -10.74
N GLY A 6 -21.25 60.03 -10.52
CA GLY A 6 -21.62 59.17 -9.38
C GLY A 6 -21.88 57.68 -9.66
N ARG A 7 -21.92 57.21 -10.92
CA ARG A 7 -22.46 55.87 -11.24
C ARG A 7 -21.45 54.80 -11.65
N VAL A 8 -20.18 55.13 -11.89
CA VAL A 8 -19.19 54.16 -12.40
C VAL A 8 -18.50 53.36 -11.27
N ALA A 9 -18.54 53.84 -10.02
CA ALA A 9 -17.84 53.19 -8.91
C ALA A 9 -18.53 51.95 -8.30
N ARG A 10 -19.78 51.65 -8.66
CA ARG A 10 -20.53 50.52 -8.08
C ARG A 10 -20.45 49.20 -8.87
N ALA A 11 -20.01 49.24 -10.13
CA ALA A 11 -19.96 48.04 -10.97
C ALA A 11 -18.70 47.19 -10.77
N THR A 12 -17.62 47.76 -10.22
CA THR A 12 -16.32 47.08 -10.08
C THR A 12 -16.22 46.21 -8.82
N LEU A 13 -17.10 46.42 -7.83
CA LEU A 13 -17.00 45.73 -6.54
C LEU A 13 -17.69 44.35 -6.52
N VAL A 14 -18.58 44.07 -7.47
CA VAL A 14 -19.33 42.80 -7.52
C VAL A 14 -18.53 41.68 -8.19
N THR A 15 -17.62 42.02 -9.11
CA THR A 15 -16.78 41.02 -9.80
C THR A 15 -15.65 40.48 -8.92
N LEU A 16 -15.24 41.21 -7.88
CA LEU A 16 -14.13 40.79 -6.99
C LEU A 16 -14.56 39.75 -5.93
N ILE A 17 -15.86 39.61 -5.67
CA ILE A 17 -16.37 38.68 -4.64
C ILE A 17 -16.57 37.26 -5.19
N LEU A 18 -16.64 37.08 -6.51
CA LEU A 18 -16.84 35.76 -7.14
C LEU A 18 -15.55 34.91 -7.26
N LEU A 19 -14.37 35.47 -6.98
CA LEU A 19 -13.09 34.75 -7.12
C LEU A 19 -12.65 33.98 -5.85
N VAL A 20 -13.37 34.11 -4.74
CA VAL A 20 -12.93 33.55 -3.43
C VAL A 20 -13.60 32.21 -3.08
N ALA A 21 -14.52 31.73 -3.91
CA ALA A 21 -15.25 30.47 -3.66
C ALA A 21 -14.94 29.37 -4.70
N ALA A 22 -13.71 29.32 -5.22
CA ALA A 22 -13.24 28.07 -5.81
C ALA A 22 -13.10 27.07 -4.64
N PRO A 23 -13.82 25.93 -4.62
CA PRO A 23 -13.54 24.91 -3.64
C PRO A 23 -12.07 24.57 -3.80
N ALA A 24 -11.31 24.65 -2.71
CA ALA A 24 -9.97 24.08 -2.70
C ALA A 24 -10.15 22.62 -3.08
N SER A 25 -9.75 22.28 -4.31
CA SER A 25 -9.56 20.89 -4.68
C SER A 25 -8.46 20.41 -3.74
N GLU A 26 -8.80 19.73 -2.65
CA GLU A 26 -7.81 19.09 -1.79
C GLU A 26 -7.01 18.15 -2.70
N ALA A 27 -5.76 18.53 -2.96
CA ALA A 27 -4.85 17.70 -3.72
C ALA A 27 -4.69 16.40 -2.94
N GLN A 28 -5.02 15.28 -3.57
CA GLN A 28 -4.92 13.99 -2.92
C GLN A 28 -3.46 13.71 -2.54
N THR A 29 -3.26 13.17 -1.35
CA THR A 29 -1.94 12.72 -0.91
C THR A 29 -1.61 11.44 -1.65
N ARG A 30 -0.57 11.48 -2.48
CA ARG A 30 -0.11 10.29 -3.21
C ARG A 30 0.61 9.32 -2.28
N VAL A 31 0.16 8.07 -2.26
CA VAL A 31 0.72 7.00 -1.43
C VAL A 31 1.03 5.79 -2.31
N ARG A 32 2.27 5.30 -2.24
CA ARG A 32 2.68 4.06 -2.90
C ARG A 32 2.70 2.91 -1.90
N VAL A 33 1.97 1.85 -2.19
CA VAL A 33 1.91 0.64 -1.35
C VAL A 33 2.50 -0.54 -2.11
N GLY A 34 3.54 -1.16 -1.55
CA GLY A 34 4.15 -2.33 -2.16
C GLY A 34 3.44 -3.64 -1.78
N THR A 35 3.01 -4.41 -2.78
CA THR A 35 2.49 -5.78 -2.60
C THR A 35 3.60 -6.80 -2.83
N CYS A 36 3.77 -7.75 -1.93
CA CYS A 36 4.96 -8.60 -1.87
C CYS A 36 4.90 -9.85 -2.76
N ALA A 37 4.39 -9.67 -3.97
CA ALA A 37 4.35 -10.69 -5.02
C ALA A 37 4.48 -10.02 -6.39
N ARG A 38 5.18 -10.69 -7.32
CA ARG A 38 5.41 -10.19 -8.68
C ARG A 38 4.14 -9.95 -9.47
N THR A 39 3.09 -10.70 -9.14
CA THR A 39 1.79 -10.63 -9.81
C THR A 39 0.73 -10.25 -8.77
N LEU A 40 -0.11 -9.29 -9.12
CA LEU A 40 -1.31 -8.96 -8.33
C LEU A 40 -2.33 -10.09 -8.50
N THR A 41 -2.50 -10.88 -7.45
CA THR A 41 -3.55 -11.89 -7.35
C THR A 41 -4.66 -11.43 -6.41
N ALA A 42 -5.80 -12.11 -6.44
CA ALA A 42 -6.89 -11.86 -5.48
C ALA A 42 -6.41 -11.97 -4.02
N GLY A 43 -5.46 -12.88 -3.73
CA GLY A 43 -4.94 -13.09 -2.38
C GLY A 43 -4.08 -11.96 -1.83
N VAL A 44 -3.48 -11.13 -2.68
CA VAL A 44 -2.59 -10.03 -2.23
C VAL A 44 -3.10 -8.63 -2.58
N GLY A 45 -3.98 -8.52 -3.57
CA GLY A 45 -4.44 -7.24 -4.12
C GLY A 45 -5.92 -6.92 -3.91
N SER A 46 -6.75 -7.87 -3.47
CA SER A 46 -8.22 -7.68 -3.43
C SER A 46 -8.63 -6.53 -2.51
N GLN A 47 -8.01 -6.38 -1.34
CA GLN A 47 -8.32 -5.29 -0.41
C GLN A 47 -8.05 -3.91 -1.00
N PHE A 48 -6.98 -3.76 -1.79
CA PHE A 48 -6.67 -2.51 -2.46
C PHE A 48 -7.62 -2.27 -3.66
N ALA A 49 -7.87 -3.31 -4.46
CA ALA A 49 -8.77 -3.22 -5.60
C ALA A 49 -10.20 -2.85 -5.18
N VAL A 50 -10.71 -3.43 -4.10
CA VAL A 50 -12.03 -3.10 -3.54
C VAL A 50 -12.04 -1.66 -3.03
N ALA A 51 -11.06 -1.25 -2.21
CA ALA A 51 -11.00 0.11 -1.68
C ALA A 51 -10.91 1.17 -2.80
N SER A 52 -10.14 0.92 -3.85
CA SER A 52 -10.07 1.77 -5.04
C SER A 52 -11.42 1.80 -5.79
N LYS A 53 -12.05 0.63 -6.01
CA LYS A 53 -13.34 0.55 -6.73
C LYS A 53 -14.48 1.23 -5.98
N MET A 54 -14.48 1.14 -4.65
CA MET A 54 -15.48 1.76 -3.77
C MET A 54 -15.19 3.25 -3.52
N GLY A 55 -14.04 3.77 -3.97
CA GLY A 55 -13.65 5.16 -3.80
C GLY A 55 -13.24 5.53 -2.38
N TRP A 56 -12.96 4.56 -1.51
CA TRP A 56 -12.63 4.81 -0.10
C TRP A 56 -11.33 5.60 0.07
N PHE A 57 -10.31 5.33 -0.74
CA PHE A 57 -9.08 6.14 -0.71
C PHE A 57 -9.33 7.59 -1.09
N ALA A 58 -10.15 7.82 -2.12
CA ALA A 58 -10.46 9.18 -2.56
C ALA A 58 -11.28 9.96 -1.52
N GLN A 59 -12.17 9.28 -0.79
CA GLN A 59 -12.93 9.86 0.33
C GLN A 59 -12.01 10.31 1.48
N GLU A 60 -10.91 9.62 1.70
CA GLU A 60 -9.88 9.97 2.67
C GLU A 60 -8.81 10.93 2.11
N GLY A 61 -9.02 11.48 0.90
CA GLY A 61 -8.06 12.40 0.26
C GLY A 61 -6.76 11.72 -0.17
N LEU A 62 -6.77 10.41 -0.46
CA LEU A 62 -5.60 9.62 -0.86
C LEU A 62 -5.66 9.20 -2.33
N ASP A 63 -4.52 9.31 -3.01
CA ASP A 63 -4.25 8.72 -4.33
C ASP A 63 -3.30 7.53 -4.13
N VAL A 64 -3.87 6.32 -4.08
CA VAL A 64 -3.12 5.11 -3.75
C VAL A 64 -2.67 4.36 -4.99
N GLU A 65 -1.36 4.25 -5.17
CA GLU A 65 -0.71 3.43 -6.19
C GLU A 65 -0.25 2.10 -5.59
N VAL A 66 -0.79 0.99 -6.11
CA VAL A 66 -0.41 -0.37 -5.70
C VAL A 66 0.72 -0.87 -6.59
N VAL A 67 1.87 -1.19 -6.00
CA VAL A 67 3.07 -1.58 -6.74
C VAL A 67 3.45 -3.03 -6.44
N PRO A 68 3.43 -3.95 -7.44
CA PRO A 68 3.94 -5.30 -7.30
C PRO A 68 5.46 -5.33 -7.04
N LEU A 69 5.90 -6.10 -6.07
CA LEU A 69 7.30 -6.30 -5.68
C LEU A 69 7.65 -7.79 -5.70
N THR A 70 8.94 -8.12 -5.75
CA THR A 70 9.39 -9.51 -5.96
C THR A 70 8.97 -10.50 -4.88
N GLY A 71 8.96 -10.08 -3.60
CA GLY A 71 8.67 -10.95 -2.46
C GLY A 71 8.72 -10.22 -1.12
N SER A 72 8.36 -10.90 -0.03
CA SER A 72 8.29 -10.33 1.32
C SER A 72 9.65 -9.82 1.83
N THR A 73 10.74 -10.52 1.53
CA THR A 73 12.10 -10.08 1.88
C THR A 73 12.43 -8.74 1.22
N ASP A 74 12.07 -8.55 -0.05
CA ASP A 74 12.32 -7.29 -0.75
C ASP A 74 11.40 -6.17 -0.27
N CYS A 75 10.14 -6.47 0.06
CA CYS A 75 9.24 -5.52 0.71
C CYS A 75 9.81 -4.95 2.02
N VAL A 76 10.43 -5.80 2.85
CA VAL A 76 11.08 -5.36 4.09
C VAL A 76 12.29 -4.49 3.77
N LYS A 77 13.11 -4.88 2.79
CA LYS A 77 14.26 -4.07 2.34
C LYS A 77 13.83 -2.69 1.85
N PHE A 78 12.81 -2.59 1.01
CA PHE A 78 12.34 -1.32 0.45
C PHE A 78 11.77 -0.36 1.50
N VAL A 79 11.17 -0.87 2.56
CA VAL A 79 10.79 -0.04 3.73
C VAL A 79 12.04 0.38 4.51
N ALA A 80 12.99 -0.53 4.72
CA ALA A 80 14.23 -0.25 5.43
C ALA A 80 15.08 0.84 4.73
N THR A 81 15.12 0.83 3.40
CA THR A 81 15.82 1.84 2.58
C THR A 81 14.99 3.11 2.35
N ARG A 82 13.75 3.16 2.86
CA ARG A 82 12.79 4.27 2.68
C ARG A 82 12.35 4.51 1.23
N GLU A 83 12.51 3.53 0.36
CA GLU A 83 11.97 3.58 -1.00
C GLU A 83 10.44 3.47 -1.00
N PHE A 84 9.90 2.71 -0.04
CA PHE A 84 8.47 2.63 0.24
C PHE A 84 8.20 3.06 1.68
N LEU A 85 7.12 3.83 1.87
CA LEU A 85 6.65 4.19 3.21
C LEU A 85 6.05 2.96 3.92
N MET A 86 5.32 2.13 3.18
CA MET A 86 4.71 0.91 3.68
C MET A 86 4.63 -0.16 2.60
N THR A 87 4.67 -1.41 3.06
CA THR A 87 4.46 -2.61 2.25
C THR A 87 3.63 -3.60 3.07
N LEU A 88 3.19 -4.69 2.43
CA LEU A 88 2.41 -5.75 3.09
C LEU A 88 3.14 -7.10 3.09
N PRO A 89 4.29 -7.23 3.80
CA PRO A 89 5.09 -8.45 3.84
C PRO A 89 4.51 -9.49 4.80
N SER A 90 5.01 -10.72 4.71
CA SER A 90 4.89 -11.69 5.81
C SER A 90 5.76 -11.28 7.01
N MET A 91 5.50 -11.85 8.19
CA MET A 91 6.13 -11.41 9.44
C MET A 91 7.54 -11.97 9.65
N GLU A 92 7.89 -13.08 9.01
CA GLU A 92 9.18 -13.75 9.13
C GLU A 92 10.35 -12.87 8.69
N PRO A 93 10.36 -12.26 7.48
CA PRO A 93 11.48 -11.39 7.08
C PRO A 93 11.58 -10.14 7.94
N LEU A 94 10.46 -9.65 8.50
CA LEU A 94 10.47 -8.54 9.46
C LEU A 94 11.16 -8.96 10.77
N ALA A 95 10.85 -10.15 11.28
CA ALA A 95 11.49 -10.69 12.49
C ALA A 95 12.99 -10.91 12.29
N ILE A 96 13.38 -11.52 11.16
CA ILE A 96 14.80 -11.74 10.80
C ILE A 96 15.53 -10.40 10.66
N GLY A 97 14.96 -9.44 9.91
CA GLY A 97 15.57 -8.13 9.71
C GLY A 97 15.75 -7.36 11.02
N ARG A 98 14.81 -7.46 11.96
CA ARG A 98 14.95 -6.84 13.30
C ARG A 98 16.12 -7.40 14.10
N LEU A 99 16.34 -8.72 14.05
CA LEU A 99 17.51 -9.34 14.69
C LEU A 99 18.83 -8.85 14.07
N GLN A 100 18.79 -8.40 12.82
CA GLN A 100 19.92 -7.79 12.09
C GLN A 100 20.02 -6.26 12.28
N GLY A 101 19.20 -5.66 13.16
CA GLY A 101 19.23 -4.23 13.45
C GLY A 101 18.42 -3.34 12.49
N VAL A 102 17.65 -3.92 11.57
CA VAL A 102 16.77 -3.16 10.68
C VAL A 102 15.68 -2.46 11.48
N LYS A 103 15.60 -1.14 11.33
CA LYS A 103 14.59 -0.30 12.01
C LYS A 103 13.26 -0.32 11.26
N ILE A 104 12.48 -1.39 11.47
CA ILE A 104 11.15 -1.57 10.87
C ILE A 104 10.08 -1.86 11.92
N LYS A 105 8.86 -1.36 11.68
CA LYS A 105 7.70 -1.57 12.56
C LYS A 105 6.53 -2.18 11.80
N ASN A 106 5.93 -3.23 12.37
CA ASN A 106 4.57 -3.61 12.02
C ASN A 106 3.63 -2.70 12.83
N PHE A 107 2.70 -2.04 12.14
CA PHE A 107 1.67 -1.21 12.75
C PHE A 107 0.25 -1.73 12.48
N TYR A 108 0.11 -2.71 11.59
CA TYR A 108 -1.17 -3.29 11.21
C TYR A 108 -0.97 -4.72 10.68
N THR A 109 -1.87 -5.63 11.07
CA THR A 109 -1.91 -7.02 10.61
C THR A 109 -3.16 -7.25 9.76
N ALA A 110 -2.97 -7.31 8.44
CA ALA A 110 -4.06 -7.50 7.49
C ALA A 110 -4.62 -8.93 7.48
N TYR A 111 -3.77 -9.93 7.72
CA TYR A 111 -4.14 -11.34 7.74
C TYR A 111 -3.84 -11.95 9.11
N GLN A 112 -4.86 -12.54 9.74
CA GLN A 112 -4.73 -13.15 11.08
C GLN A 112 -4.09 -14.53 11.03
N THR A 113 -4.12 -15.19 9.88
CA THR A 113 -3.55 -16.51 9.64
C THR A 113 -2.61 -16.48 8.45
N PRO A 114 -1.47 -17.18 8.48
CA PRO A 114 -0.61 -17.33 7.31
C PRO A 114 -1.39 -17.94 6.14
N GLY A 115 -1.32 -17.31 4.96
CA GLY A 115 -1.95 -17.80 3.73
C GLY A 115 -1.16 -18.91 3.02
N TYR A 116 -0.18 -19.51 3.69
CA TYR A 116 0.69 -20.56 3.15
C TYR A 116 0.99 -21.61 4.21
N ALA A 117 1.28 -22.81 3.75
CA ALA A 117 1.69 -23.94 4.57
C ALA A 117 2.68 -24.80 3.80
N ILE A 118 3.45 -25.61 4.53
CA ILE A 118 4.19 -26.73 3.92
C ILE A 118 3.14 -27.77 3.52
N ALA A 119 3.10 -28.09 2.24
CA ALA A 119 2.23 -29.13 1.70
C ALA A 119 3.07 -30.25 1.11
N VAL A 120 2.56 -31.47 1.19
CA VAL A 120 3.12 -32.67 0.57
C VAL A 120 2.01 -33.39 -0.20
N PRO A 121 2.35 -34.23 -1.21
CA PRO A 121 1.38 -35.11 -1.85
C PRO A 121 0.62 -35.95 -0.82
N ALA A 122 -0.63 -36.29 -1.10
CA ALA A 122 -1.48 -37.03 -0.17
C ALA A 122 -0.91 -38.42 0.20
N ASP A 123 -0.16 -39.03 -0.72
CA ASP A 123 0.53 -40.31 -0.58
C ASP A 123 1.99 -40.19 -0.09
N SER A 124 2.41 -38.99 0.34
CA SER A 124 3.78 -38.72 0.76
C SER A 124 4.16 -39.52 2.02
N PRO A 125 5.39 -40.05 2.08
CA PRO A 125 5.92 -40.66 3.31
C PRO A 125 6.27 -39.61 4.39
N ILE A 126 6.20 -38.31 4.09
CA ILE A 126 6.43 -37.23 5.05
C ILE A 126 5.13 -36.99 5.82
N GLN A 127 5.11 -37.37 7.09
CA GLN A 127 3.92 -37.32 7.94
C GLN A 127 4.09 -36.38 9.14
N LYS A 128 5.33 -35.98 9.44
CA LYS A 128 5.67 -35.01 10.51
C LYS A 128 6.87 -34.14 10.10
N LEU A 129 7.01 -33.00 10.77
CA LEU A 129 8.08 -32.03 10.52
C LEU A 129 9.49 -32.65 10.52
N SER A 130 9.76 -33.64 11.36
CA SER A 130 11.08 -34.30 11.41
C SER A 130 11.44 -35.04 10.13
N ASP A 131 10.45 -35.45 9.33
CA ASP A 131 10.67 -36.24 8.11
C ASP A 131 11.21 -35.36 6.97
N LEU A 132 11.12 -34.02 7.13
CA LEU A 132 11.71 -33.04 6.21
C LEU A 132 13.24 -32.96 6.36
N LYS A 133 13.83 -33.54 7.42
CA LYS A 133 15.27 -33.47 7.65
C LYS A 133 16.03 -34.11 6.49
N GLY A 134 16.93 -33.32 5.88
CA GLY A 134 17.72 -33.76 4.72
C GLY A 134 16.93 -33.86 3.41
N LYS A 135 15.68 -33.39 3.36
CA LYS A 135 14.89 -33.28 2.13
C LYS A 135 15.08 -31.90 1.49
N THR A 136 14.96 -31.86 0.17
CA THR A 136 14.87 -30.59 -0.57
C THR A 136 13.45 -30.06 -0.45
N ILE A 137 13.32 -28.79 -0.03
CA ILE A 137 12.03 -28.11 0.09
C ILE A 137 11.86 -27.17 -1.10
N GLY A 138 10.79 -27.39 -1.87
CA GLY A 138 10.39 -26.47 -2.94
C GLY A 138 9.77 -25.20 -2.38
N VAL A 139 10.14 -24.05 -2.94
CA VAL A 139 9.59 -22.73 -2.59
C VAL A 139 9.00 -22.07 -3.82
N THR A 140 7.99 -21.23 -3.65
CA THR A 140 7.33 -20.54 -4.77
C THR A 140 8.26 -19.55 -5.46
N ASN A 141 9.21 -18.97 -4.73
CA ASN A 141 10.35 -18.23 -5.24
C ASN A 141 11.41 -18.06 -4.13
N MET A 142 12.66 -17.79 -4.50
CA MET A 142 13.75 -17.57 -3.53
C MET A 142 13.62 -16.27 -2.72
N ALA A 143 12.81 -15.31 -3.15
CA ALA A 143 12.55 -14.08 -2.39
C ALA A 143 11.52 -14.27 -1.26
N SER A 144 10.89 -15.46 -1.21
CA SER A 144 9.94 -15.89 -0.19
C SER A 144 10.52 -16.97 0.72
N ALA A 145 11.70 -17.49 0.37
CA ALA A 145 12.45 -18.47 1.14
C ALA A 145 13.28 -17.80 2.25
#